data_AF-A0A353WK72-F1
#
_entry.id   AF-A0A353WK72-F1
#
_cell.length_a   1.000
_cell.length_b   1.000
_cell.length_c   1.000
_cell.angle_alpha   90.00
_cell.angle_beta   90.00
_cell.angle_gamma   90.00
#
_symmetry.space_group_name_H-M   'P 1'
#
loop_
_entity.id
_entity.type
_entity.pdbx_description
1 polymer ?
#
loop_
_entity_poly.entity_id
_entity_poly.type
_entity_poly.pdbx_seq_one_letter_code
_entity_poly.pdbx_strand_id
1 'polypeptide(L)'
;MINNTNKPNTRKYWHNFIVFFITFLVIVGTNNFCLADKEHNLTILHTNDVHGRLLPMDYSDELLSIGGIARRATVIKTIREQNQNTLLLDAGDAIQGSLFFKFYNGIPDVKLMSKMGYDAATLGNHEFDKGIDELAKVVNTAKFPYLSANIRFPKNKVLDRKVKDYAIKKYKGLKVGIIGITTDDLKTLTSDTSDIKILDDIQTAKKLVKKLNNKVDFIVVLSHIGLQDDIELAKQVPEIDVIVGGHTHTFLNKPIAVLNEESITLIVQTGELGIALGRLDLVIKDKKIEKYNYKLLAIDKKIEEDESIAKELSILTQEIESKTSKVVGVLNSSIDARKDKVRTNLTEAGSLVTEAIKSKYPDIEIVMQNSGGIRAHKYINSGPITLGDIIELYPFDNTVVLAEISGQDIKSILETSAKDLPDSTGAFLQTKGLDYTIDLSQNPQKLSDDRTKIINEGNRISNIKVNGISVDEKKYYKIAVNDFIFGGGDGFSQFNSAKDVQKTNVLLLSTIIEYIEQNSPISLTVKDKINLLDYNKIRK
;
A
#
# COMPACT_ATOMS: atom_id res chain seq x y z
N MET A 1 1.60 -114.86 36.42
CA MET A 1 0.87 -113.88 35.59
C MET A 1 1.89 -112.86 35.09
N ILE A 2 2.29 -113.05 33.83
CA ILE A 2 2.80 -112.07 32.82
C ILE A 2 3.80 -111.02 33.37
N ASN A 3 5.09 -111.38 33.45
CA ASN A 3 6.19 -111.13 32.47
C ASN A 3 6.82 -109.72 32.60
N ASN A 4 8.04 -109.55 33.15
CA ASN A 4 9.36 -109.76 32.49
C ASN A 4 9.44 -109.06 31.12
N THR A 5 10.43 -108.26 30.71
CA THR A 5 11.87 -108.21 31.07
C THR A 5 12.60 -107.14 30.23
N ASN A 6 13.79 -106.73 30.72
CA ASN A 6 15.02 -106.37 29.98
C ASN A 6 15.31 -104.92 29.49
N LYS A 7 16.23 -104.29 30.25
CA LYS A 7 17.35 -103.38 29.86
C LYS A 7 18.28 -104.04 28.79
N PRO A 8 19.35 -103.43 28.18
CA PRO A 8 20.19 -102.29 28.67
C PRO A 8 20.89 -101.35 27.61
N ASN A 9 21.65 -100.35 28.13
CA ASN A 9 22.95 -99.80 27.63
C ASN A 9 23.03 -99.17 26.20
N THR A 10 23.78 -98.10 25.87
CA THR A 10 25.09 -97.57 26.33
C THR A 10 25.39 -96.20 25.68
N ARG A 11 25.95 -95.27 26.49
CA ARG A 11 27.09 -94.34 26.25
C ARG A 11 27.28 -93.48 24.97
N LYS A 12 27.52 -92.18 25.26
CA LYS A 12 28.44 -91.17 24.66
C LYS A 12 27.95 -90.50 23.33
N TYR A 13 28.08 -89.20 23.05
CA TYR A 13 29.09 -88.17 23.37
C TYR A 13 28.50 -86.73 23.37
N TRP A 14 28.89 -85.91 24.36
CA TRP A 14 29.39 -84.53 24.28
C TRP A 14 28.90 -83.56 23.17
N HIS A 15 28.14 -82.51 23.53
CA HIS A 15 28.64 -81.14 23.73
C HIS A 15 27.53 -80.17 24.17
N ASN A 16 27.87 -79.32 25.14
CA ASN A 16 27.08 -78.21 25.66
C ASN A 16 26.87 -77.10 24.62
N PHE A 17 25.75 -76.38 24.72
CA PHE A 17 25.62 -74.90 24.81
C PHE A 17 24.11 -74.56 24.71
N ILE A 18 23.42 -74.37 25.84
CA ILE A 18 23.14 -73.07 26.49
C ILE A 18 22.10 -72.23 25.72
N VAL A 19 20.91 -72.14 26.33
CA VAL A 19 19.92 -71.05 26.32
C VAL A 19 18.97 -70.95 25.11
N PHE A 20 17.78 -71.54 25.27
CA PHE A 20 16.53 -71.07 24.64
C PHE A 20 15.67 -70.44 25.75
N PHE A 21 15.80 -69.13 25.93
CA PHE A 21 14.97 -68.32 26.82
C PHE A 21 13.87 -67.65 25.97
N ILE A 22 12.63 -67.89 26.36
CA ILE A 22 11.45 -67.03 26.13
C ILE A 22 11.06 -66.79 24.65
N THR A 23 10.11 -67.59 24.17
CA THR A 23 9.28 -67.27 23.00
C THR A 23 7.82 -67.43 23.37
N PHE A 24 7.28 -66.50 24.17
CA PHE A 24 5.84 -66.25 24.25
C PHE A 24 5.59 -64.87 24.88
N LEU A 25 5.82 -63.82 24.10
CA LEU A 25 5.24 -62.50 24.35
C LEU A 25 4.48 -62.13 23.08
N VAL A 26 3.18 -62.40 23.13
CA VAL A 26 2.20 -61.98 22.14
C VAL A 26 2.33 -60.47 21.96
N ILE A 27 2.59 -60.09 20.72
CA ILE A 27 2.65 -58.73 20.22
C ILE A 27 1.28 -58.08 20.46
N VAL A 28 1.13 -57.40 21.59
CA VAL A 28 0.28 -56.21 21.71
C VAL A 28 1.22 -55.03 21.64
N GLY A 29 1.86 -54.88 20.47
CA GLY A 29 2.38 -53.60 20.05
C GLY A 29 1.17 -52.74 19.71
N THR A 30 0.70 -51.98 20.68
CA THR A 30 -0.15 -50.83 20.41
C THR A 30 0.55 -50.02 19.33
N ASN A 31 -0.07 -49.92 18.16
CA ASN A 31 0.20 -48.87 17.20
C ASN A 31 -0.25 -47.54 17.84
N ASN A 32 0.48 -47.10 18.87
CA ASN A 32 0.59 -45.68 19.17
C ASN A 32 1.45 -45.10 18.05
N PHE A 33 0.86 -44.92 16.87
CA PHE A 33 1.16 -43.73 16.09
C PHE A 33 0.74 -42.58 16.99
N CYS A 34 1.68 -42.16 17.84
CA CYS A 34 1.67 -40.81 18.36
C CYS A 34 1.66 -39.96 17.09
N LEU A 35 0.49 -39.45 16.72
CA LEU A 35 0.37 -38.32 15.81
C LEU A 35 1.08 -37.19 16.53
N ALA A 36 2.41 -37.13 16.40
CA ALA A 36 3.15 -35.96 16.81
C ALA A 36 2.60 -34.83 15.93
N ASP A 37 1.82 -33.95 16.55
CA ASP A 37 1.28 -32.74 15.93
C ASP A 37 2.39 -32.09 15.12
N LYS A 38 2.18 -31.97 13.80
CA LYS A 38 3.23 -31.47 12.91
C LYS A 38 3.32 -29.96 13.06
N GLU A 39 4.36 -29.54 13.77
CA GLU A 39 4.78 -28.15 13.85
C GLU A 39 5.42 -27.71 12.53
N HIS A 40 4.97 -26.57 12.00
CA HIS A 40 5.46 -25.97 10.77
C HIS A 40 5.92 -24.53 11.02
N ASN A 41 7.18 -24.25 10.72
CA ASN A 41 7.72 -22.89 10.72
C ASN A 41 7.47 -22.24 9.35
N LEU A 42 6.87 -21.06 9.35
CA LEU A 42 6.62 -20.22 8.18
C LEU A 42 7.10 -18.79 8.46
N THR A 43 7.89 -18.22 7.57
CA THR A 43 8.23 -16.79 7.60
C THR A 43 7.49 -16.09 6.47
N ILE A 44 6.69 -15.07 6.79
CA ILE A 44 6.09 -14.18 5.80
C ILE A 44 6.90 -12.88 5.79
N LEU A 45 7.56 -12.62 4.67
CA LEU A 45 8.14 -11.33 4.34
C LEU A 45 7.13 -10.55 3.51
N HIS A 46 6.93 -9.28 3.82
CA HIS A 46 5.99 -8.47 3.05
C HIS A 46 6.39 -7.01 2.91
N THR A 47 5.87 -6.41 1.84
CA THR A 47 5.87 -4.97 1.56
C THR A 47 4.46 -4.53 1.15
N ASN A 48 4.22 -3.23 1.19
CA ASN A 48 3.02 -2.58 0.65
C ASN A 48 3.39 -1.12 0.32
N ASP A 49 2.64 -0.51 -0.61
CA ASP A 49 2.74 0.94 -0.90
C ASP A 49 4.17 1.39 -1.19
N VAL A 50 4.92 0.60 -1.97
CA VAL A 50 6.31 0.93 -2.32
C VAL A 50 6.37 2.17 -3.21
N HIS A 51 5.32 2.46 -3.98
CA HIS A 51 5.19 3.66 -4.82
C HIS A 51 6.46 3.91 -5.65
N GLY A 52 6.92 2.86 -6.33
CA GLY A 52 8.00 2.95 -7.30
C GLY A 52 9.33 3.47 -6.74
N ARG A 53 9.52 3.44 -5.42
CA ARG A 53 10.72 3.89 -4.73
C ARG A 53 11.80 2.83 -4.80
N LEU A 54 12.47 2.79 -5.96
CA LEU A 54 13.55 1.85 -6.23
C LEU A 54 14.89 2.28 -5.64
N LEU A 55 15.13 3.58 -5.54
CA LEU A 55 16.34 4.15 -4.94
C LEU A 55 16.11 4.53 -3.46
N PRO A 56 17.16 4.55 -2.62
CA PRO A 56 17.08 5.15 -1.29
C PRO A 56 16.70 6.64 -1.34
N MET A 57 16.06 7.14 -0.29
CA MET A 57 15.64 8.54 -0.17
C MET A 57 15.79 9.05 1.26
N ASP A 58 15.75 10.37 1.42
CA ASP A 58 15.61 11.02 2.72
C ASP A 58 14.11 11.18 3.02
N TYR A 59 13.64 10.49 4.06
CA TYR A 59 12.21 10.41 4.41
C TYR A 59 11.80 11.49 5.42
N SER A 60 12.66 11.79 6.39
CA SER A 60 12.47 12.87 7.38
C SER A 60 13.83 13.43 7.82
N ASP A 61 13.79 14.46 8.66
CA ASP A 61 15.01 15.08 9.23
C ASP A 61 15.86 14.09 10.02
N GLU A 62 15.24 13.04 10.57
CA GLU A 62 15.91 11.99 11.35
C GLU A 62 16.20 10.73 10.52
N LEU A 63 15.50 10.56 9.39
CA LEU A 63 15.48 9.34 8.59
C LEU A 63 16.06 9.59 7.19
N LEU A 64 17.40 9.60 7.13
CA LEU A 64 18.17 9.87 5.91
C LEU A 64 18.67 8.57 5.26
N SER A 65 18.68 8.54 3.92
CA SER A 65 19.08 7.40 3.10
C SER A 65 18.41 6.08 3.54
N ILE A 66 17.09 6.04 3.49
CA ILE A 66 16.26 4.87 3.82
C ILE A 66 15.56 4.36 2.56
N GLY A 67 15.23 3.07 2.55
CA GLY A 67 14.63 2.37 1.43
C GLY A 67 15.66 1.89 0.42
N GLY A 68 15.20 1.70 -0.81
CA GLY A 68 15.99 1.15 -1.90
C GLY A 68 15.77 -0.35 -2.08
N ILE A 69 15.35 -0.73 -3.28
CA ILE A 69 15.03 -2.12 -3.60
C ILE A 69 16.27 -3.03 -3.58
N ALA A 70 17.46 -2.49 -3.87
CA ALA A 70 18.72 -3.21 -3.81
C ALA A 70 19.08 -3.64 -2.37
N ARG A 71 18.91 -2.75 -1.39
CA ARG A 71 19.11 -3.07 0.04
C ARG A 71 18.08 -4.07 0.52
N ARG A 72 16.81 -3.88 0.14
CA ARG A 72 15.73 -4.80 0.46
C ARG A 72 15.99 -6.21 -0.09
N ALA A 73 16.54 -6.32 -1.30
CA ALA A 73 16.92 -7.60 -1.89
C ALA A 73 17.98 -8.33 -1.07
N THR A 74 19.00 -7.63 -0.56
CA THR A 74 20.01 -8.18 0.36
C THR A 74 19.34 -8.78 1.61
N VAL A 75 18.49 -8.02 2.29
CA VAL A 75 17.79 -8.49 3.50
C VAL A 75 16.93 -9.74 3.20
N ILE A 76 16.17 -9.72 2.11
CA ILE A 76 15.32 -10.85 1.70
C ILE A 76 16.17 -12.10 1.44
N LYS A 77 17.30 -11.96 0.74
CA LYS A 77 18.21 -13.06 0.45
C LYS A 77 18.76 -13.66 1.75
N THR A 78 19.25 -12.82 2.66
CA THR A 78 19.76 -13.26 3.97
C THR A 78 18.70 -14.01 4.79
N ILE A 79 17.45 -13.54 4.81
CA ILE A 79 16.38 -14.22 5.58
C ILE A 79 16.00 -15.55 4.94
N ARG A 80 15.97 -15.64 3.61
CA ARG A 80 15.67 -16.91 2.92
C ARG A 80 16.74 -17.97 3.14
N GLU A 81 17.99 -17.58 3.30
CA GLU A 81 19.06 -18.51 3.70
C GLU A 81 18.84 -19.09 5.10
N GLN A 82 18.20 -18.33 6.02
CA GLN A 82 17.88 -18.77 7.38
C GLN A 82 16.65 -19.69 7.44
N ASN A 83 15.62 -19.45 6.61
CA ASN A 83 14.40 -20.26 6.57
C ASN A 83 13.92 -20.50 5.13
N GLN A 84 13.98 -21.75 4.67
CA GLN A 84 13.51 -22.13 3.34
C GLN A 84 11.98 -22.07 3.21
N ASN A 85 11.24 -22.10 4.33
CA ASN A 85 9.80 -21.87 4.35
C ASN A 85 9.49 -20.36 4.45
N THR A 86 10.04 -19.58 3.53
CA THR A 86 9.78 -18.14 3.44
C THR A 86 8.82 -17.84 2.30
N LEU A 87 7.81 -17.02 2.57
CA LEU A 87 6.86 -16.47 1.61
C LEU A 87 7.14 -14.97 1.48
N LEU A 88 7.32 -14.46 0.26
CA LEU A 88 7.52 -13.04 0.01
C LEU A 88 6.32 -12.46 -0.73
N LEU A 89 5.62 -11.50 -0.12
CA LEU A 89 4.36 -10.95 -0.61
C LEU A 89 4.44 -9.43 -0.78
N ASP A 90 3.68 -8.88 -1.72
CA ASP A 90 3.48 -7.44 -1.84
C ASP A 90 1.98 -7.09 -1.83
N ALA A 91 1.58 -6.20 -0.93
CA ALA A 91 0.17 -5.87 -0.73
C ALA A 91 -0.36 -4.78 -1.66
N GLY A 92 0.25 -4.54 -2.82
CA GLY A 92 -0.25 -3.58 -3.82
C GLY A 92 0.37 -2.19 -3.69
N ASP A 93 0.11 -1.33 -4.69
CA ASP A 93 0.77 -0.05 -4.89
C ASP A 93 2.30 -0.18 -4.92
N ALA A 94 2.78 -1.19 -5.64
CA ALA A 94 4.20 -1.39 -5.86
C ALA A 94 4.77 -0.35 -6.83
N ILE A 95 3.93 0.10 -7.77
CA ILE A 95 4.27 1.05 -8.83
C ILE A 95 3.69 2.44 -8.54
N GLN A 96 3.81 3.39 -9.50
CA GLN A 96 3.50 4.83 -9.35
C GLN A 96 4.47 5.57 -8.42
N GLY A 97 4.47 6.90 -8.42
CA GLY A 97 5.07 7.70 -7.35
C GLY A 97 6.53 8.11 -7.53
N SER A 98 7.20 7.71 -8.61
CA SER A 98 8.60 8.07 -8.90
C SER A 98 8.85 8.36 -10.39
N LEU A 99 10.03 8.92 -10.68
CA LEU A 99 10.49 9.09 -12.07
C LEU A 99 10.56 7.74 -12.82
N PHE A 100 10.87 6.64 -12.12
CA PHE A 100 10.86 5.31 -12.75
C PHE A 100 9.48 4.98 -13.31
N PHE A 101 8.42 5.28 -12.58
CA PHE A 101 7.07 5.09 -13.10
C PHE A 101 6.76 6.02 -14.28
N LYS A 102 7.14 7.30 -14.21
CA LYS A 102 6.90 8.24 -15.31
C LYS A 102 7.53 7.78 -16.63
N PHE A 103 8.73 7.22 -16.57
CA PHE A 103 9.48 6.83 -17.77
C PHE A 103 9.27 5.38 -18.20
N TYR A 104 8.91 4.48 -17.27
CA TYR A 104 8.87 3.04 -17.53
C TYR A 104 7.57 2.34 -17.10
N ASN A 105 6.56 3.07 -16.63
CA ASN A 105 5.22 2.56 -16.29
C ASN A 105 5.23 1.33 -15.36
N GLY A 106 6.16 1.27 -14.39
CA GLY A 106 6.21 0.19 -13.39
C GLY A 106 6.91 -1.10 -13.84
N ILE A 107 7.36 -1.17 -15.10
CA ILE A 107 8.03 -2.37 -15.64
C ILE A 107 9.32 -2.72 -14.88
N PRO A 108 10.22 -1.78 -14.54
CA PRO A 108 11.43 -2.09 -13.78
C PRO A 108 11.11 -2.62 -12.39
N ASP A 109 10.13 -2.03 -11.71
CA ASP A 109 9.67 -2.42 -10.37
C ASP A 109 9.28 -3.90 -10.35
N VAL A 110 8.41 -4.30 -11.26
CA VAL A 110 7.92 -5.68 -11.37
C VAL A 110 9.02 -6.65 -11.83
N LYS A 111 9.95 -6.22 -12.70
CA LYS A 111 11.12 -7.04 -13.08
C LYS A 111 12.02 -7.30 -11.88
N LEU A 112 12.30 -6.29 -11.08
CA LEU A 112 13.15 -6.41 -9.90
C LEU A 112 12.47 -7.24 -8.81
N MET A 113 11.16 -7.05 -8.57
CA MET A 113 10.38 -7.95 -7.71
C MET A 113 10.44 -9.41 -8.20
N SER A 114 10.35 -9.62 -9.53
CA SER A 114 10.49 -10.96 -10.11
C SER A 114 11.87 -11.56 -9.88
N LYS A 115 12.94 -10.76 -9.95
CA LYS A 115 14.33 -11.15 -9.68
C LYS A 115 14.56 -11.45 -8.20
N MET A 116 13.91 -10.69 -7.32
CA MET A 116 13.85 -10.93 -5.89
C MET A 116 12.95 -12.11 -5.53
N GLY A 117 12.26 -12.72 -6.49
CA GLY A 117 11.46 -13.93 -6.29
C GLY A 117 10.24 -13.71 -5.39
N TYR A 118 9.50 -12.61 -5.54
CA TYR A 118 8.18 -12.49 -4.89
C TYR A 118 7.30 -13.70 -5.23
N ASP A 119 6.52 -14.16 -4.27
CA ASP A 119 5.64 -15.34 -4.41
C ASP A 119 4.24 -14.96 -4.90
N ALA A 120 3.78 -13.75 -4.55
CA ALA A 120 2.56 -13.13 -5.06
C ALA A 120 2.56 -11.61 -4.76
N ALA A 121 1.78 -10.86 -5.52
CA ALA A 121 1.40 -9.49 -5.19
C ALA A 121 -0.12 -9.34 -5.36
N THR A 122 -0.77 -8.44 -4.62
CA THR A 122 -2.13 -8.01 -4.98
C THR A 122 -2.10 -6.74 -5.84
N LEU A 123 -3.23 -6.39 -6.44
CA LEU A 123 -3.40 -5.10 -7.11
C LEU A 123 -3.82 -4.08 -6.06
N GLY A 124 -3.11 -2.96 -6.00
CA GLY A 124 -3.57 -1.72 -5.36
C GLY A 124 -4.24 -0.80 -6.37
N ASN A 125 -4.65 0.39 -5.93
CA ASN A 125 -5.32 1.33 -6.81
C ASN A 125 -4.37 1.95 -7.85
N HIS A 126 -3.12 2.19 -7.49
CA HIS A 126 -2.17 2.86 -8.36
C HIS A 126 -1.63 1.97 -9.50
N GLU A 127 -1.86 0.65 -9.44
CA GLU A 127 -1.65 -0.23 -10.59
C GLU A 127 -2.53 0.12 -11.80
N PHE A 128 -3.63 0.87 -11.59
CA PHE A 128 -4.61 1.24 -12.63
C PHE A 128 -4.39 2.65 -13.22
N ASP A 129 -3.46 3.43 -12.69
CA ASP A 129 -3.27 4.85 -13.04
C ASP A 129 -3.01 5.12 -14.53
N LYS A 130 -2.40 4.16 -15.24
CA LYS A 130 -2.11 4.25 -16.68
C LYS A 130 -3.10 3.47 -17.55
N GLY A 131 -4.22 3.04 -16.95
CA GLY A 131 -5.28 2.31 -17.62
C GLY A 131 -4.99 0.80 -17.78
N ILE A 132 -6.01 0.09 -18.25
CA ILE A 132 -6.07 -1.37 -18.30
C ILE A 132 -5.01 -1.98 -19.23
N ASP A 133 -4.65 -1.29 -20.32
CA ASP A 133 -3.66 -1.79 -21.27
C ASP A 133 -2.24 -1.76 -20.71
N GLU A 134 -1.87 -0.71 -19.96
CA GLU A 134 -0.58 -0.64 -19.28
C GLU A 134 -0.54 -1.62 -18.09
N LEU A 135 -1.63 -1.75 -17.34
CA LEU A 135 -1.77 -2.79 -16.31
C LEU A 135 -1.53 -4.19 -16.90
N ALA A 136 -2.05 -4.49 -18.10
CA ALA A 136 -1.78 -5.76 -18.76
C ALA A 136 -0.28 -5.98 -19.02
N LYS A 137 0.48 -4.95 -19.40
CA LYS A 137 1.94 -5.05 -19.59
C LYS A 137 2.67 -5.29 -18.26
N VAL A 138 2.27 -4.61 -17.18
CA VAL A 138 2.77 -4.82 -15.82
C VAL A 138 2.55 -6.27 -15.37
N VAL A 139 1.31 -6.75 -15.43
CA VAL A 139 0.95 -8.13 -15.06
C VAL A 139 1.66 -9.17 -15.94
N ASN A 140 1.88 -8.85 -17.22
CA ASN A 140 2.61 -9.73 -18.14
C ASN A 140 4.11 -9.84 -17.83
N THR A 141 4.69 -8.82 -17.19
CA THR A 141 6.11 -8.75 -16.83
C THR A 141 6.44 -9.59 -15.59
N ALA A 142 5.46 -9.73 -14.69
CA ALA A 142 5.64 -10.45 -13.43
C ALA A 142 5.94 -11.94 -13.64
N LYS A 143 6.94 -12.46 -12.92
CA LYS A 143 7.20 -13.90 -12.78
C LYS A 143 6.48 -14.52 -11.57
N PHE A 144 5.62 -13.74 -10.93
CA PHE A 144 4.74 -14.11 -9.83
C PHE A 144 3.29 -13.79 -10.21
N PRO A 145 2.30 -14.45 -9.60
CA PRO A 145 0.90 -14.12 -9.85
C PRO A 145 0.54 -12.79 -9.17
N TYR A 146 -0.07 -11.90 -9.93
CA TYR A 146 -0.93 -10.87 -9.37
C TYR A 146 -2.26 -11.50 -8.93
N LEU A 147 -2.71 -11.15 -7.73
CA LEU A 147 -3.91 -11.69 -7.10
C LEU A 147 -4.95 -10.59 -6.87
N SER A 148 -6.17 -10.80 -7.35
CA SER A 148 -7.31 -9.96 -6.99
C SER A 148 -8.60 -10.73 -7.25
N ALA A 149 -9.29 -11.10 -6.17
CA ALA A 149 -10.48 -11.94 -6.21
C ALA A 149 -11.76 -11.14 -6.45
N ASN A 150 -11.75 -9.85 -6.14
CA ASN A 150 -12.91 -8.99 -6.24
C ASN A 150 -12.87 -8.06 -7.46
N ILE A 151 -11.77 -8.03 -8.23
CA ILE A 151 -11.70 -7.33 -9.51
C ILE A 151 -11.87 -8.31 -10.67
N ARG A 152 -12.70 -7.96 -11.65
CA ARG A 152 -12.92 -8.72 -12.89
C ARG A 152 -12.72 -7.85 -14.11
N PHE A 153 -12.22 -8.46 -15.19
CA PHE A 153 -11.85 -7.74 -16.41
C PHE A 153 -12.70 -8.23 -17.60
N PRO A 154 -14.02 -7.94 -17.62
CA PRO A 154 -14.95 -8.50 -18.61
C PRO A 154 -14.57 -8.18 -20.07
N LYS A 155 -13.91 -7.03 -20.28
CA LYS A 155 -13.47 -6.59 -21.62
C LYS A 155 -12.01 -6.93 -21.92
N ASN A 156 -11.21 -7.36 -20.93
CA ASN A 156 -9.80 -7.72 -21.11
C ASN A 156 -9.54 -9.17 -20.65
N LYS A 157 -9.74 -10.13 -21.57
CA LYS A 157 -9.55 -11.57 -21.32
C LYS A 157 -8.12 -11.96 -20.92
N VAL A 158 -7.12 -11.14 -21.24
CA VAL A 158 -5.73 -11.42 -20.85
C VAL A 158 -5.57 -11.22 -19.35
N LEU A 159 -6.03 -10.07 -18.85
CA LEU A 159 -6.02 -9.77 -17.42
C LEU A 159 -6.94 -10.70 -16.64
N ASP A 160 -8.16 -10.96 -17.14
CA ASP A 160 -9.13 -11.86 -16.48
C ASP A 160 -8.57 -13.28 -16.27
N ARG A 161 -7.64 -13.72 -17.13
CA ARG A 161 -6.95 -15.00 -16.99
C ARG A 161 -5.67 -14.93 -16.14
N LYS A 162 -4.95 -13.80 -16.18
CA LYS A 162 -3.63 -13.68 -15.55
C LYS A 162 -3.69 -13.19 -14.11
N VAL A 163 -4.60 -12.28 -13.80
CA VAL A 163 -4.91 -11.88 -12.42
C VAL A 163 -5.75 -12.99 -11.82
N LYS A 164 -5.22 -13.67 -10.81
CA LYS A 164 -5.88 -14.83 -10.21
C LYS A 164 -6.63 -14.42 -8.95
N ASP A 165 -7.68 -15.15 -8.61
CA ASP A 165 -8.35 -14.97 -7.31
C ASP A 165 -7.41 -15.32 -6.13
N TYR A 166 -6.65 -16.40 -6.31
CA TYR A 166 -5.77 -16.94 -5.27
C TYR A 166 -4.60 -17.73 -5.86
N ALA A 167 -3.58 -17.95 -5.04
CA ALA A 167 -2.49 -18.91 -5.27
C ALA A 167 -2.41 -19.92 -4.12
N ILE A 168 -1.77 -21.07 -4.36
CA ILE A 168 -1.44 -22.03 -3.30
C ILE A 168 0.07 -22.28 -3.33
N LYS A 169 0.77 -21.88 -2.28
CA LYS A 169 2.18 -22.20 -2.08
C LYS A 169 2.32 -23.48 -1.26
N LYS A 170 3.19 -24.38 -1.71
CA LYS A 170 3.42 -25.67 -1.04
C LYS A 170 4.81 -25.69 -0.42
N TYR A 171 4.87 -25.94 0.87
CA TYR A 171 6.07 -26.29 1.61
C TYR A 171 5.99 -27.76 2.04
N LYS A 172 7.07 -28.30 2.62
CA LYS A 172 7.09 -29.69 3.07
C LYS A 172 6.08 -29.91 4.22
N GLY A 173 4.89 -30.40 3.87
CA GLY A 173 3.81 -30.71 4.81
C GLY A 173 2.85 -29.55 5.13
N LEU A 174 3.05 -28.36 4.56
CA LEU A 174 2.20 -27.18 4.75
C LEU A 174 1.77 -26.61 3.39
N LYS A 175 0.47 -26.36 3.21
CA LYS A 175 -0.08 -25.65 2.05
C LYS A 175 -0.66 -24.31 2.49
N VAL A 176 -0.15 -23.22 1.94
CA VAL A 176 -0.62 -21.85 2.22
C VAL A 176 -1.46 -21.38 1.04
N GLY A 177 -2.74 -21.08 1.28
CA GLY A 177 -3.61 -20.38 0.35
C GLY A 177 -3.42 -18.87 0.48
N ILE A 178 -3.27 -18.17 -0.64
CA ILE A 178 -3.07 -16.71 -0.68
C ILE A 178 -4.19 -16.14 -1.52
N ILE A 179 -5.09 -15.35 -0.93
CA ILE A 179 -6.23 -14.71 -1.61
C ILE A 179 -5.88 -13.23 -1.82
N GLY A 180 -6.07 -12.68 -3.01
CA GLY A 180 -5.88 -11.24 -3.25
C GLY A 180 -7.18 -10.46 -3.12
N ILE A 181 -7.17 -9.28 -2.51
CA ILE A 181 -8.32 -8.37 -2.41
C ILE A 181 -7.84 -6.94 -2.67
N THR A 182 -8.56 -6.21 -3.53
CA THR A 182 -8.24 -4.84 -3.95
C THR A 182 -9.35 -3.88 -3.52
N THR A 183 -9.00 -2.66 -3.09
CA THR A 183 -9.98 -1.63 -2.69
C THR A 183 -11.01 -1.32 -3.77
N ASP A 184 -12.24 -0.99 -3.35
CA ASP A 184 -13.26 -0.42 -4.22
C ASP A 184 -13.14 1.11 -4.38
N ASP A 185 -12.20 1.74 -3.67
CA ASP A 185 -11.78 3.13 -3.85
C ASP A 185 -11.32 3.41 -5.28
N LEU A 186 -11.02 2.38 -6.09
CA LEU A 186 -10.82 2.50 -7.54
C LEU A 186 -11.86 3.40 -8.21
N LYS A 187 -13.13 3.36 -7.75
CA LYS A 187 -14.23 4.19 -8.28
C LYS A 187 -13.96 5.70 -8.19
N THR A 188 -13.16 6.13 -7.22
CA THR A 188 -12.87 7.55 -6.95
C THR A 188 -11.40 7.92 -7.09
N LEU A 189 -10.48 6.97 -6.96
CA LEU A 189 -9.05 7.20 -7.04
C LEU A 189 -8.47 7.02 -8.45
N THR A 190 -9.23 6.43 -9.37
CA THR A 190 -8.79 6.21 -10.76
C THR A 190 -9.72 6.90 -11.74
N SER A 191 -9.17 7.40 -12.84
CA SER A 191 -9.90 8.23 -13.81
C SER A 191 -10.92 7.46 -14.65
N ASP A 192 -10.77 6.13 -14.80
CA ASP A 192 -11.69 5.29 -15.55
C ASP A 192 -11.76 3.86 -14.99
N THR A 193 -12.93 3.47 -14.49
CA THR A 193 -13.24 2.11 -14.03
C THR A 193 -14.25 1.38 -14.92
N SER A 194 -14.65 1.97 -16.06
CA SER A 194 -15.73 1.46 -16.91
C SER A 194 -15.46 0.09 -17.56
N ASP A 195 -14.21 -0.36 -17.50
CA ASP A 195 -13.73 -1.62 -18.07
C ASP A 195 -13.52 -2.74 -17.05
N ILE A 196 -13.73 -2.46 -15.76
CA ILE A 196 -13.62 -3.42 -14.67
C ILE A 196 -14.94 -3.60 -13.93
N LYS A 197 -15.11 -4.76 -13.30
CA LYS A 197 -16.20 -5.00 -12.35
C LYS A 197 -15.58 -5.24 -10.97
N ILE A 198 -16.00 -4.42 -10.02
CA ILE A 198 -15.60 -4.51 -8.61
C ILE A 198 -16.71 -5.26 -7.87
N LEU A 199 -16.34 -6.35 -7.20
CA LEU A 199 -17.20 -7.16 -6.33
C LEU A 199 -16.98 -6.74 -4.87
N ASP A 200 -17.97 -7.04 -4.03
CA ASP A 200 -17.84 -6.93 -2.58
C ASP A 200 -16.69 -7.81 -2.07
N ASP A 201 -15.77 -7.21 -1.35
CA ASP A 201 -14.53 -7.82 -0.85
C ASP A 201 -14.81 -8.91 0.21
N ILE A 202 -15.64 -8.62 1.21
CA ILE A 202 -15.98 -9.52 2.32
C ILE A 202 -16.72 -10.76 1.81
N GLN A 203 -17.76 -10.59 0.98
CA GLN A 203 -18.50 -11.72 0.39
C GLN A 203 -17.61 -12.55 -0.52
N THR A 204 -16.70 -11.90 -1.26
CA THR A 204 -15.72 -12.59 -2.09
C THR A 204 -14.76 -13.42 -1.24
N ALA A 205 -14.21 -12.85 -0.17
CA ALA A 205 -13.34 -13.54 0.76
C ALA A 205 -14.05 -14.74 1.42
N LYS A 206 -15.26 -14.56 1.98
CA LYS A 206 -16.09 -15.64 2.55
C LYS A 206 -16.25 -16.82 1.60
N LYS A 207 -16.53 -16.54 0.33
CA LYS A 207 -16.68 -17.56 -0.71
C LYS A 207 -15.38 -18.32 -0.96
N LEU A 208 -14.24 -17.62 -0.99
CA LEU A 208 -12.94 -18.22 -1.29
C LEU A 208 -12.36 -18.99 -0.11
N VAL A 209 -12.46 -18.49 1.13
CA VAL A 209 -12.00 -19.25 2.30
C VAL A 209 -12.75 -20.57 2.40
N LYS A 210 -14.08 -20.57 2.19
CA LYS A 210 -14.90 -21.79 2.15
C LYS A 210 -14.45 -22.75 1.04
N LYS A 211 -14.10 -22.23 -0.14
CA LYS A 211 -13.59 -23.03 -1.28
C LYS A 211 -12.20 -23.62 -0.99
N LEU A 212 -11.38 -22.96 -0.18
CA LEU A 212 -10.01 -23.33 0.11
C LEU A 212 -9.85 -24.15 1.40
N ASN A 213 -10.80 -24.11 2.33
CA ASN A 213 -10.69 -24.69 3.68
C ASN A 213 -10.17 -26.15 3.69
N ASN A 214 -10.66 -27.00 2.77
CA ASN A 214 -10.22 -28.40 2.66
C ASN A 214 -9.02 -28.64 1.73
N LYS A 215 -8.46 -27.58 1.14
CA LYS A 215 -7.37 -27.64 0.14
C LYS A 215 -6.04 -27.11 0.67
N VAL A 216 -6.10 -26.27 1.70
CA VAL A 216 -4.95 -25.63 2.33
C VAL A 216 -4.96 -25.87 3.84
N ASP A 217 -3.84 -25.54 4.47
CA ASP A 217 -3.62 -25.69 5.90
C ASP A 217 -3.54 -24.33 6.61
N PHE A 218 -3.36 -23.26 5.83
CA PHE A 218 -3.21 -21.89 6.31
C PHE A 218 -3.70 -20.92 5.23
N ILE A 219 -4.42 -19.86 5.59
CA ILE A 219 -5.00 -18.86 4.69
C ILE A 219 -4.41 -17.49 5.00
N VAL A 220 -3.77 -16.92 3.99
CA VAL A 220 -3.31 -15.53 3.95
C VAL A 220 -4.21 -14.73 3.01
N VAL A 221 -4.72 -13.60 3.44
CA VAL A 221 -5.28 -12.58 2.55
C VAL A 221 -4.21 -11.52 2.30
N LEU A 222 -3.94 -11.26 1.04
CA LEU A 222 -3.09 -10.18 0.55
C LEU A 222 -4.01 -9.05 0.11
N SER A 223 -4.04 -7.99 0.90
CA SER A 223 -5.13 -7.01 0.92
C SER A 223 -4.63 -5.61 0.61
N HIS A 224 -5.34 -4.90 -0.26
CA HIS A 224 -5.13 -3.48 -0.52
C HIS A 224 -6.44 -2.70 -0.30
N ILE A 225 -7.11 -2.94 0.83
CA ILE A 225 -8.38 -2.25 1.19
C ILE A 225 -8.20 -1.23 2.32
N GLY A 226 -7.08 -1.28 3.04
CA GLY A 226 -6.79 -0.37 4.15
C GLY A 226 -7.04 -1.01 5.51
N LEU A 227 -6.35 -0.48 6.53
CA LEU A 227 -6.29 -1.14 7.84
C LEU A 227 -7.64 -1.35 8.53
N GLN A 228 -8.57 -0.39 8.42
CA GLN A 228 -9.87 -0.53 9.09
C GLN A 228 -10.74 -1.59 8.43
N ASP A 229 -10.72 -1.64 7.09
CA ASP A 229 -11.44 -2.64 6.32
C ASP A 229 -10.78 -4.02 6.46
N ASP A 230 -9.46 -4.09 6.62
CA ASP A 230 -8.74 -5.32 7.00
C ASP A 230 -9.21 -5.85 8.37
N ILE A 231 -9.40 -4.97 9.36
CA ILE A 231 -9.92 -5.33 10.69
C ILE A 231 -11.36 -5.84 10.59
N GLU A 232 -12.19 -5.20 9.79
CA GLU A 232 -13.57 -5.61 9.59
C GLU A 232 -13.67 -6.95 8.84
N LEU A 233 -12.85 -7.14 7.81
CA LEU A 233 -12.72 -8.40 7.09
C LEU A 233 -12.31 -9.54 8.04
N ALA A 234 -11.34 -9.33 8.92
CA ALA A 234 -10.91 -10.32 9.90
C ALA A 234 -12.00 -10.72 10.90
N LYS A 235 -12.85 -9.77 11.32
CA LYS A 235 -14.01 -10.06 12.20
C LYS A 235 -15.09 -10.86 11.48
N GLN A 236 -15.33 -10.54 10.21
CA GLN A 236 -16.40 -11.16 9.43
C GLN A 236 -16.02 -12.50 8.80
N VAL A 237 -14.73 -12.82 8.72
CA VAL A 237 -14.19 -14.03 8.07
C VAL A 237 -13.13 -14.69 8.98
N PRO A 238 -13.57 -15.33 10.07
CA PRO A 238 -12.69 -15.87 11.12
C PRO A 238 -11.80 -17.03 10.67
N GLU A 239 -12.00 -17.57 9.46
CA GLU A 239 -11.16 -18.59 8.83
C GLU A 239 -9.87 -18.03 8.21
N ILE A 240 -9.69 -16.70 8.19
CA ILE A 240 -8.43 -16.08 7.75
C ILE A 240 -7.41 -16.14 8.90
N ASP A 241 -6.22 -16.68 8.64
CA ASP A 241 -5.15 -16.73 9.65
C ASP A 241 -4.33 -15.43 9.69
N VAL A 242 -4.00 -14.88 8.51
CA VAL A 242 -3.19 -13.66 8.38
C VAL A 242 -3.74 -12.76 7.29
N ILE A 243 -3.80 -11.45 7.56
CA ILE A 243 -4.00 -10.40 6.56
C ILE A 243 -2.69 -9.62 6.42
N VAL A 244 -2.14 -9.59 5.21
CA VAL A 244 -1.03 -8.73 4.81
C VAL A 244 -1.62 -7.57 4.03
N GLY A 245 -1.72 -6.40 4.68
CA GLY A 245 -2.44 -5.23 4.19
C GLY A 245 -1.57 -4.15 3.54
N GLY A 246 -2.23 -3.17 2.91
CA GLY A 246 -1.66 -1.93 2.34
C GLY A 246 -2.67 -0.78 2.31
N HIS A 247 -2.54 0.15 1.36
CA HIS A 247 -3.44 1.27 1.04
C HIS A 247 -3.40 2.45 2.02
N THR A 248 -3.46 2.18 3.32
CA THR A 248 -3.47 3.22 4.37
C THR A 248 -2.08 3.67 4.79
N HIS A 249 -1.02 3.09 4.21
CA HIS A 249 0.38 3.37 4.50
C HIS A 249 0.69 3.24 6.02
N THR A 250 0.04 2.31 6.72
CA THR A 250 0.14 2.24 8.18
C THR A 250 1.37 1.49 8.64
N PHE A 251 2.18 2.11 9.51
CA PHE A 251 3.31 1.46 10.16
C PHE A 251 2.83 0.66 11.38
N LEU A 252 2.84 -0.67 11.28
CA LEU A 252 2.51 -1.55 12.41
C LEU A 252 3.79 -2.14 12.99
N ASN A 253 4.25 -1.63 14.14
CA ASN A 253 5.41 -2.20 14.84
C ASN A 253 5.11 -3.56 15.51
N LYS A 254 3.83 -3.91 15.63
CA LYS A 254 3.31 -5.21 16.09
C LYS A 254 2.05 -5.55 15.30
N PRO A 255 1.72 -6.84 15.09
CA PRO A 255 0.49 -7.22 14.44
C PRO A 255 -0.72 -6.76 15.26
N ILE A 256 -1.81 -6.41 14.57
CA ILE A 256 -3.13 -6.34 15.21
C ILE A 256 -3.69 -7.75 15.24
N ALA A 257 -4.09 -8.19 16.43
CA ALA A 257 -4.72 -9.49 16.64
C ALA A 257 -6.23 -9.31 16.76
N VAL A 258 -6.98 -9.86 15.82
CA VAL A 258 -8.45 -9.96 15.91
C VAL A 258 -8.79 -11.35 16.44
N LEU A 259 -9.41 -11.39 17.62
CA LEU A 259 -9.79 -12.63 18.28
C LEU A 259 -11.22 -13.03 17.89
N ASN A 260 -11.39 -14.28 17.48
CA ASN A 260 -12.66 -14.94 17.26
C ASN A 260 -12.80 -16.10 18.27
N GLU A 261 -13.99 -16.69 18.40
CA GLU A 261 -14.28 -17.70 19.44
C GLU A 261 -13.24 -18.84 19.53
N GLU A 262 -12.70 -19.27 18.39
CA GLU A 262 -11.74 -20.39 18.32
C GLU A 262 -10.49 -20.12 17.45
N SER A 263 -10.32 -18.89 16.95
CA SER A 263 -9.24 -18.49 16.04
C SER A 263 -8.73 -17.07 16.30
N ILE A 264 -7.55 -16.78 15.76
CA ILE A 264 -6.92 -15.47 15.77
C ILE A 264 -6.54 -15.13 14.33
N THR A 265 -6.87 -13.91 13.90
CA THR A 265 -6.38 -13.35 12.64
C THR A 265 -5.33 -12.29 12.96
N LEU A 266 -4.13 -12.41 12.38
CA LEU A 266 -3.08 -11.40 12.52
C LEU A 266 -3.07 -10.46 11.32
N ILE A 267 -3.06 -9.16 11.56
CA ILE A 267 -3.01 -8.12 10.53
C ILE A 267 -1.66 -7.40 10.61
N VAL A 268 -0.98 -7.29 9.47
CA VAL A 268 0.34 -6.65 9.35
C VAL A 268 0.41 -5.69 8.16
N GLN A 269 1.12 -4.57 8.32
CA GLN A 269 1.43 -3.57 7.28
C GLN A 269 2.83 -2.99 7.54
N THR A 270 3.49 -2.48 6.50
CA THR A 270 4.87 -2.00 6.55
C THR A 270 5.04 -0.49 6.44
N GLY A 271 3.95 0.27 6.41
CA GLY A 271 4.00 1.68 6.06
C GLY A 271 4.03 1.86 4.55
N GLU A 272 5.09 2.45 4.00
CA GLU A 272 5.16 2.86 2.58
C GLU A 272 6.60 3.03 2.08
N LEU A 273 6.77 3.34 0.80
CA LEU A 273 7.99 3.78 0.12
C LEU A 273 9.15 2.78 0.18
N GLY A 274 8.87 1.54 0.59
CA GLY A 274 9.88 0.49 0.74
C GLY A 274 10.92 0.76 1.82
N ILE A 275 10.66 1.68 2.76
CA ILE A 275 11.59 2.03 3.85
C ILE A 275 11.67 0.96 4.94
N ALA A 276 10.73 0.02 4.93
CA ALA A 276 10.70 -1.12 5.81
C ALA A 276 10.33 -2.42 5.08
N LEU A 277 10.74 -3.54 5.67
CA LEU A 277 10.35 -4.90 5.29
C LEU A 277 9.71 -5.57 6.50
N GLY A 278 8.45 -5.98 6.37
CA GLY A 278 7.77 -6.72 7.42
C GLY A 278 8.23 -8.17 7.44
N ARG A 279 8.52 -8.69 8.64
CA ARG A 279 8.88 -10.09 8.88
C ARG A 279 7.97 -10.65 9.96
N LEU A 280 7.08 -11.58 9.59
CA LEU A 280 6.24 -12.35 10.49
C LEU A 280 6.73 -13.81 10.51
N ASP A 281 7.34 -14.22 11.62
CA ASP A 281 7.73 -15.61 11.86
C ASP A 281 6.60 -16.31 12.62
N LEU A 282 6.14 -17.45 12.10
CA LEU A 282 4.99 -18.22 12.61
C LEU A 282 5.41 -19.65 12.92
N VAL A 283 4.92 -20.15 14.05
CA VAL A 283 4.87 -21.56 14.40
C VAL A 283 3.42 -22.01 14.24
N ILE A 284 3.17 -22.87 13.26
CA ILE A 284 1.83 -23.37 12.92
C ILE A 284 1.72 -24.81 13.41
N LYS A 285 0.71 -25.08 14.24
CA LYS A 285 0.42 -26.40 14.80
C LYS A 285 -1.06 -26.68 14.64
N ASP A 286 -1.41 -27.85 14.09
CA ASP A 286 -2.80 -28.26 13.84
C ASP A 286 -3.62 -27.22 13.06
N LYS A 287 -2.98 -26.62 12.05
CA LYS A 287 -3.54 -25.54 11.21
C LYS A 287 -3.89 -24.25 11.96
N LYS A 288 -3.35 -24.06 13.17
CA LYS A 288 -3.53 -22.85 13.98
C LYS A 288 -2.18 -22.21 14.28
N ILE A 289 -2.20 -20.89 14.53
CA ILE A 289 -1.03 -20.15 14.97
C ILE A 289 -0.77 -20.49 16.44
N GLU A 290 0.32 -21.20 16.72
CA GLU A 290 0.74 -21.52 18.09
C GLU A 290 1.60 -20.38 18.67
N LYS A 291 2.53 -19.86 17.87
CA LYS A 291 3.41 -18.75 18.24
C LYS A 291 3.65 -17.85 17.04
N TYR A 292 3.84 -16.57 17.30
CA TYR A 292 4.26 -15.63 16.28
C TYR A 292 5.24 -14.60 16.84
N ASN A 293 6.14 -14.14 15.99
CA ASN A 293 7.02 -13.00 16.26
C ASN A 293 7.02 -12.09 15.04
N TYR A 294 6.86 -10.79 15.25
CA TYR A 294 6.85 -9.81 14.18
C TYR A 294 7.97 -8.80 14.36
N LYS A 295 8.60 -8.42 13.25
CA LYS A 295 9.53 -7.30 13.20
C LYS A 295 9.28 -6.48 11.95
N LEU A 296 9.26 -5.17 12.13
CA LEU A 296 9.37 -4.24 11.02
C LEU A 296 10.85 -3.87 10.85
N LEU A 297 11.48 -4.40 9.80
CA LEU A 297 12.91 -4.23 9.55
C LEU A 297 13.14 -2.95 8.77
N ALA A 298 13.79 -1.96 9.38
CA ALA A 298 14.19 -0.74 8.66
C ALA A 298 15.19 -1.07 7.55
N ILE A 299 14.95 -0.50 6.36
CA ILE A 299 15.85 -0.61 5.22
C ILE A 299 16.73 0.63 5.19
N ASP A 300 17.81 0.65 5.97
CA ASP A 300 18.69 1.81 6.10
C ASP A 300 20.04 1.64 5.39
N LYS A 301 20.85 2.68 5.40
CA LYS A 301 22.20 2.71 4.81
C LYS A 301 23.22 1.72 5.40
N LYS A 302 22.91 1.01 6.50
CA LYS A 302 23.79 -0.02 7.06
C LYS A 302 23.69 -1.33 6.30
N ILE A 303 22.65 -1.49 5.49
CA ILE A 303 22.44 -2.65 4.64
C ILE A 303 23.18 -2.43 3.32
N GLU A 304 24.06 -3.36 2.97
CA GLU A 304 24.71 -3.39 1.66
C GLU A 304 23.69 -3.63 0.54
N GLU A 305 23.88 -2.97 -0.59
CA GLU A 305 23.03 -3.15 -1.76
C GLU A 305 23.37 -4.43 -2.51
N ASP A 306 22.36 -5.16 -2.99
CA ASP A 306 22.58 -6.26 -3.94
C ASP A 306 23.22 -5.72 -5.22
N GLU A 307 24.47 -6.13 -5.50
CA GLU A 307 25.27 -5.59 -6.60
C GLU A 307 24.58 -5.74 -7.97
N SER A 308 23.87 -6.84 -8.19
CA SER A 308 23.21 -7.11 -9.46
C SER A 308 22.03 -6.17 -9.69
N ILE A 309 21.26 -5.89 -8.64
CA ILE A 309 20.13 -4.96 -8.68
C ILE A 309 20.64 -3.51 -8.73
N ALA A 310 21.64 -3.15 -7.93
CA ALA A 310 22.22 -1.82 -7.91
C ALA A 310 22.78 -1.42 -9.29
N LYS A 311 23.47 -2.35 -9.97
CA LYS A 311 23.97 -2.12 -11.34
C LYS A 311 22.85 -1.86 -12.34
N GLU A 312 21.75 -2.61 -12.26
CA GLU A 312 20.58 -2.45 -13.14
C GLU A 312 19.89 -1.10 -12.90
N LEU A 313 19.73 -0.71 -11.63
CA LEU A 313 19.19 0.60 -11.26
C LEU A 313 20.08 1.75 -11.71
N SER A 314 21.41 1.61 -11.62
CA SER A 314 22.34 2.67 -12.06
C SER A 314 22.15 3.01 -13.53
N ILE A 315 21.96 2.02 -14.40
CA ILE A 315 21.72 2.22 -15.84
C ILE A 315 20.40 2.97 -16.05
N LEU A 316 19.32 2.50 -15.42
CA LEU A 316 18.00 3.13 -15.54
C LEU A 316 17.99 4.57 -15.01
N THR A 317 18.75 4.83 -13.94
CA THR A 317 18.89 6.15 -13.32
C THR A 317 19.60 7.11 -14.26
N GLN A 318 20.73 6.70 -14.86
CA GLN A 318 21.46 7.53 -15.84
C GLN A 318 20.59 7.88 -17.04
N GLU A 319 19.78 6.94 -17.54
CA GLU A 319 18.85 7.19 -18.63
C GLU A 319 17.76 8.22 -18.26
N ILE A 320 17.22 8.15 -17.04
CA ILE A 320 16.27 9.14 -16.53
C ILE A 320 16.97 10.51 -16.41
N GLU A 321 18.11 10.57 -15.73
CA GLU A 321 18.87 11.81 -15.49
C GLU A 321 19.22 12.52 -16.79
N SER A 322 19.58 11.78 -17.84
CA SER A 322 19.84 12.36 -19.17
C SER A 322 18.64 13.11 -19.76
N LYS A 323 17.41 12.75 -19.37
CA LYS A 323 16.16 13.36 -19.83
C LYS A 323 15.62 14.42 -18.87
N THR A 324 16.01 14.37 -17.59
CA THR A 324 15.41 15.18 -16.53
C THR A 324 16.34 16.22 -15.91
N SER A 325 17.64 16.19 -16.22
CA SER A 325 18.66 17.08 -15.65
C SER A 325 18.59 18.54 -16.09
N LYS A 326 17.72 18.89 -17.05
CA LYS A 326 17.51 20.29 -17.44
C LYS A 326 17.08 21.09 -16.20
N VAL A 327 17.90 22.06 -15.81
CA VAL A 327 17.53 23.08 -14.82
C VAL A 327 16.46 23.97 -15.43
N VAL A 328 15.32 24.07 -14.74
CA VAL A 328 14.17 24.89 -15.17
C VAL A 328 14.09 26.22 -14.42
N GLY A 329 14.77 26.34 -13.27
CA GLY A 329 14.83 27.56 -12.49
C GLY A 329 15.68 27.41 -11.24
N VAL A 330 15.59 28.39 -10.34
CA VAL A 330 16.32 28.42 -9.06
C VAL A 330 15.35 28.72 -7.92
N LEU A 331 15.43 27.94 -6.84
CA LEU A 331 14.72 28.19 -5.58
C LEU A 331 15.62 28.96 -4.60
N ASN A 332 15.13 30.08 -4.04
CA ASN A 332 15.86 30.83 -3.01
C ASN A 332 15.80 30.17 -1.62
N SER A 333 14.77 29.36 -1.36
CA SER A 333 14.57 28.60 -0.12
C SER A 333 14.16 27.17 -0.46
N SER A 334 14.41 26.23 0.45
CA SER A 334 13.87 24.88 0.32
C SER A 334 12.34 24.90 0.40
N ILE A 335 11.70 23.91 -0.22
CA ILE A 335 10.25 23.70 -0.15
C ILE A 335 9.93 22.35 0.49
N ASP A 336 8.98 22.33 1.42
CA ASP A 336 8.58 21.11 2.13
C ASP A 336 7.48 20.35 1.35
N ALA A 337 7.88 19.24 0.72
CA ALA A 337 6.98 18.34 0.02
C ALA A 337 6.85 16.96 0.72
N ARG A 338 7.20 16.87 2.01
CA ARG A 338 7.04 15.65 2.81
C ARG A 338 5.57 15.34 3.03
N LYS A 339 5.21 14.06 2.90
CA LYS A 339 3.82 13.58 2.94
C LYS A 339 3.09 14.01 4.21
N ASP A 340 3.72 13.81 5.36
CA ASP A 340 3.14 14.12 6.68
C ASP A 340 2.87 15.62 6.86
N LYS A 341 3.57 16.48 6.10
CA LYS A 341 3.40 17.93 6.08
C LYS A 341 2.33 18.35 5.09
N VAL A 342 2.50 18.03 3.80
CA VAL A 342 1.56 18.47 2.75
C VAL A 342 0.14 17.99 3.02
N ARG A 343 -0.07 16.84 3.66
CA ARG A 343 -1.41 16.29 3.92
C ARG A 343 -2.04 16.73 5.24
N THR A 344 -1.37 17.56 6.03
CA THR A 344 -1.91 18.04 7.32
C THR A 344 -1.81 19.55 7.51
N ASN A 345 -1.04 20.24 6.66
CA ASN A 345 -0.88 21.69 6.71
C ASN A 345 -0.56 22.26 5.32
N LEU A 346 -0.71 23.58 5.17
CA LEU A 346 -0.20 24.30 4.00
C LEU A 346 1.32 24.30 3.98
N THR A 347 1.93 24.09 2.82
CA THR A 347 3.40 24.10 2.65
C THR A 347 3.84 24.93 1.45
N GLU A 348 5.14 25.19 1.35
CA GLU A 348 5.74 25.87 0.20
C GLU A 348 5.59 25.04 -1.08
N ALA A 349 5.59 23.71 -0.99
CA ALA A 349 5.33 22.83 -2.13
C ALA A 349 3.88 22.96 -2.63
N GLY A 350 2.91 23.03 -1.71
CA GLY A 350 1.52 23.34 -2.09
C GLY A 350 1.35 24.75 -2.64
N SER A 351 2.08 25.71 -2.08
CA SER A 351 2.13 27.09 -2.56
C SER A 351 2.68 27.17 -3.99
N LEU A 352 3.72 26.41 -4.32
CA LEU A 352 4.26 26.34 -5.69
C LEU A 352 3.18 25.93 -6.70
N VAL A 353 2.43 24.86 -6.42
CA VAL A 353 1.41 24.35 -7.33
C VAL A 353 0.24 25.34 -7.45
N THR A 354 -0.24 25.86 -6.33
CA THR A 354 -1.38 26.78 -6.32
C THR A 354 -1.04 28.16 -6.90
N GLU A 355 0.16 28.69 -6.65
CA GLU A 355 0.65 29.92 -7.27
C GLU A 355 0.88 29.77 -8.78
N ALA A 356 1.36 28.61 -9.25
CA ALA A 356 1.50 28.36 -10.68
C ALA A 356 0.14 28.45 -11.40
N ILE A 357 -0.89 27.81 -10.87
CA ILE A 357 -2.26 27.91 -11.41
C ILE A 357 -2.76 29.36 -11.34
N LYS A 358 -2.60 30.02 -10.18
CA LYS A 358 -3.07 31.40 -9.97
C LYS A 358 -2.37 32.41 -10.89
N SER A 359 -1.08 32.23 -11.17
CA SER A 359 -0.30 33.06 -12.09
C SER A 359 -0.83 32.95 -13.52
N LYS A 360 -1.18 31.73 -13.95
CA LYS A 360 -1.76 31.48 -15.28
C LYS A 360 -3.20 31.99 -15.41
N TYR A 361 -3.97 31.96 -14.33
CA TYR A 361 -5.38 32.38 -14.29
C TYR A 361 -5.62 33.46 -13.22
N PRO A 362 -5.20 34.72 -13.47
CA PRO A 362 -5.23 35.78 -12.47
C PRO A 362 -6.62 36.16 -11.99
N ASP A 363 -7.66 35.94 -12.79
CA ASP A 363 -9.06 36.27 -12.48
C ASP A 363 -9.75 35.28 -11.52
N ILE A 364 -9.11 34.14 -11.22
CA ILE A 364 -9.66 33.11 -10.33
C ILE A 364 -9.55 33.55 -8.87
N GLU A 365 -10.62 33.47 -8.09
CA GLU A 365 -10.61 33.92 -6.69
C GLU A 365 -9.94 32.90 -5.75
N ILE A 366 -10.10 31.60 -6.03
CA ILE A 366 -9.63 30.50 -5.18
C ILE A 366 -8.96 29.41 -6.03
N VAL A 367 -7.81 28.92 -5.59
CA VAL A 367 -7.20 27.70 -6.15
C VAL A 367 -7.18 26.61 -5.09
N MET A 368 -7.54 25.38 -5.46
CA MET A 368 -7.46 24.21 -4.58
C MET A 368 -6.74 23.05 -5.28
N GLN A 369 -5.79 22.44 -4.57
CA GLN A 369 -5.04 21.27 -5.01
C GLN A 369 -5.03 20.24 -3.88
N ASN A 370 -5.50 19.02 -4.12
CA ASN A 370 -5.38 17.94 -3.15
C ASN A 370 -3.91 17.54 -2.96
N SER A 371 -3.51 17.37 -1.70
CA SER A 371 -2.15 17.01 -1.30
C SER A 371 -1.75 15.61 -1.73
N GLY A 372 -2.72 14.75 -2.06
CA GLY A 372 -2.50 13.46 -2.71
C GLY A 372 -1.76 13.58 -4.05
N GLY A 373 -1.92 14.72 -4.74
CA GLY A 373 -1.24 15.05 -5.99
C GLY A 373 0.24 15.44 -5.85
N ILE A 374 0.69 15.78 -4.63
CA ILE A 374 2.07 16.24 -4.36
C ILE A 374 2.89 15.07 -3.80
N ARG A 375 3.86 14.56 -4.58
CA ARG A 375 4.46 13.23 -4.40
C ARG A 375 5.97 13.19 -4.13
N ALA A 376 6.67 14.32 -4.05
CA ALA A 376 8.13 14.28 -3.85
C ALA A 376 8.54 13.57 -2.55
N HIS A 377 7.74 13.68 -1.48
CA HIS A 377 7.99 13.03 -0.18
C HIS A 377 9.32 13.42 0.48
N LYS A 378 9.89 14.57 0.12
CA LYS A 378 11.17 15.08 0.62
C LYS A 378 11.16 16.62 0.66
N TYR A 379 12.20 17.20 1.24
CA TYR A 379 12.54 18.58 0.93
C TYR A 379 13.12 18.68 -0.47
N ILE A 380 12.70 19.69 -1.23
CA ILE A 380 13.43 20.11 -2.43
C ILE A 380 14.30 21.29 -1.99
N ASN A 381 15.61 21.12 -2.06
CA ASN A 381 16.58 22.07 -1.54
C ASN A 381 16.57 23.38 -2.32
N SER A 382 16.97 24.48 -1.66
CA SER A 382 17.29 25.73 -2.35
C SER A 382 18.41 25.52 -3.38
N GLY A 383 18.40 26.28 -4.45
CA GLY A 383 19.33 26.15 -5.57
C GLY A 383 18.63 25.75 -6.86
N PRO A 384 19.38 25.23 -7.85
CA PRO A 384 18.81 24.79 -9.12
C PRO A 384 17.72 23.74 -8.91
N ILE A 385 16.54 23.95 -9.50
CA ILE A 385 15.48 22.95 -9.59
C ILE A 385 15.45 22.39 -11.01
N THR A 386 15.42 21.07 -11.14
CA THR A 386 15.44 20.38 -12.42
C THR A 386 14.03 20.00 -12.88
N LEU A 387 13.88 19.65 -14.16
CA LEU A 387 12.66 19.05 -14.68
C LEU A 387 12.31 17.76 -13.92
N GLY A 388 13.32 16.97 -13.53
CA GLY A 388 13.13 15.77 -12.72
C GLY A 388 12.49 16.04 -11.37
N ASP A 389 12.95 17.07 -10.67
CA ASP A 389 12.39 17.47 -9.37
C ASP A 389 10.91 17.84 -9.48
N ILE A 390 10.51 18.52 -10.56
CA ILE A 390 9.11 18.91 -10.78
C ILE A 390 8.24 17.70 -11.14
N ILE A 391 8.72 16.82 -12.02
CA ILE A 391 7.99 15.60 -12.38
C ILE A 391 7.82 14.70 -11.15
N GLU A 392 8.85 14.60 -10.30
CA GLU A 392 8.75 13.83 -9.05
C GLU A 392 7.79 14.50 -8.05
N LEU A 393 7.77 15.84 -8.00
CA LEU A 393 6.83 16.60 -7.18
C LEU A 393 5.38 16.39 -7.63
N TYR A 394 5.12 16.41 -8.94
CA TYR A 394 3.79 16.28 -9.52
C TYR A 394 3.80 15.31 -10.72
N PRO A 395 3.71 13.99 -10.49
CA PRO A 395 3.90 12.97 -11.54
C PRO A 395 2.66 12.75 -12.42
N PHE A 396 1.52 13.33 -12.05
CA PHE A 396 0.24 13.12 -12.69
C PHE A 396 0.07 13.98 -13.94
N ASP A 397 -0.71 13.47 -14.89
CA ASP A 397 -1.06 14.17 -16.14
C ASP A 397 -2.40 14.94 -15.98
N ASN A 398 -2.72 15.38 -14.77
CA ASN A 398 -3.93 16.13 -14.49
C ASN A 398 -3.95 17.47 -15.23
N THR A 399 -5.15 17.89 -15.62
CA THR A 399 -5.42 19.19 -16.25
C THR A 399 -6.13 20.14 -15.31
N VAL A 400 -6.03 21.46 -15.59
CA VAL A 400 -6.73 22.49 -14.82
C VAL A 400 -8.18 22.63 -15.28
N VAL A 401 -9.10 22.65 -14.31
CA VAL A 401 -10.52 22.97 -14.52
C VAL A 401 -10.83 24.30 -13.83
N LEU A 402 -11.48 25.20 -14.56
CA LEU A 402 -12.02 26.45 -14.03
C LEU A 402 -13.53 26.29 -13.86
N ALA A 403 -14.08 26.83 -12.79
CA ALA A 403 -15.52 26.79 -12.54
C ALA A 403 -15.95 27.89 -11.57
N GLU A 404 -17.25 27.97 -11.30
CA GLU A 404 -17.83 28.76 -10.22
C GLU A 404 -18.52 27.86 -9.19
N ILE A 405 -18.30 28.13 -7.90
CA ILE A 405 -18.89 27.36 -6.80
C ILE A 405 -19.46 28.27 -5.71
N SER A 406 -20.53 27.82 -5.04
CA SER A 406 -21.17 28.62 -3.99
C SER A 406 -20.33 28.67 -2.70
N GLY A 407 -20.50 29.72 -1.90
CA GLY A 407 -19.86 29.80 -0.58
C GLY A 407 -20.22 28.64 0.35
N GLN A 408 -21.46 28.15 0.26
CA GLN A 408 -21.89 26.95 0.98
C GLN A 408 -21.10 25.71 0.55
N ASP A 409 -20.92 25.53 -0.75
CA ASP A 409 -20.14 24.40 -1.29
C ASP A 409 -18.65 24.52 -0.94
N ILE A 410 -18.09 25.73 -0.89
CA ILE A 410 -16.71 25.95 -0.39
C ILE A 410 -16.57 25.40 1.04
N LYS A 411 -17.52 25.70 1.93
CA LYS A 411 -17.51 25.17 3.29
C LYS A 411 -17.54 23.64 3.28
N SER A 412 -18.46 23.04 2.52
CA SER A 412 -18.55 21.57 2.44
C SER A 412 -17.30 20.92 1.84
N ILE A 413 -16.65 21.55 0.86
CA ILE A 413 -15.38 21.08 0.29
C ILE A 413 -14.27 21.10 1.35
N LEU A 414 -14.16 22.19 2.12
CA LEU A 414 -13.19 22.28 3.21
C LEU A 414 -13.47 21.26 4.32
N GLU A 415 -14.74 20.92 4.57
CA GLU A 415 -15.11 19.82 5.48
C GLU A 415 -14.63 18.47 4.95
N THR A 416 -14.79 18.17 3.64
CA THR A 416 -14.20 16.96 3.02
C THR A 416 -12.68 16.95 3.15
N SER A 417 -12.03 18.10 2.95
CA SER A 417 -10.57 18.25 3.09
C SER A 417 -10.08 17.98 4.51
N ALA A 418 -10.87 18.29 5.54
CA ALA A 418 -10.48 18.19 6.94
C ALA A 418 -11.00 16.93 7.65
N LYS A 419 -11.77 16.08 6.96
CA LYS A 419 -12.51 14.97 7.57
C LYS A 419 -11.62 13.95 8.29
N ASP A 420 -10.45 13.67 7.73
CA ASP A 420 -9.55 12.63 8.25
C ASP A 420 -8.54 13.18 9.24
N LEU A 421 -8.41 14.51 9.39
CA LEU A 421 -7.44 15.09 10.33
C LEU A 421 -7.71 14.59 11.76
N PRO A 422 -6.65 14.31 12.55
CA PRO A 422 -5.23 14.56 12.25
C PRO A 422 -4.52 13.52 11.38
N ASP A 423 -5.22 12.51 10.85
CA ASP A 423 -4.63 11.52 9.95
C ASP A 423 -4.25 12.13 8.59
N SER A 424 -3.18 11.61 8.00
CA SER A 424 -2.57 12.14 6.79
C SER A 424 -3.16 11.50 5.53
N THR A 425 -4.19 12.13 4.95
CA THR A 425 -4.85 11.64 3.72
C THR A 425 -4.62 12.54 2.50
N GLY A 426 -4.79 11.98 1.30
CA GLY A 426 -4.60 12.71 0.05
C GLY A 426 -5.57 13.88 -0.15
N ALA A 427 -6.75 13.80 0.48
CA ALA A 427 -7.85 14.74 0.32
C ALA A 427 -7.57 16.14 0.90
N PHE A 428 -6.61 16.30 1.82
CA PHE A 428 -6.30 17.63 2.36
C PHE A 428 -5.93 18.61 1.24
N LEU A 429 -6.52 19.80 1.23
CA LEU A 429 -6.34 20.79 0.17
C LEU A 429 -5.23 21.78 0.52
N GLN A 430 -4.26 21.91 -0.39
CA GLN A 430 -3.44 23.11 -0.53
C GLN A 430 -4.27 24.20 -1.21
N THR A 431 -4.26 25.41 -0.67
CA THR A 431 -5.13 26.50 -1.14
C THR A 431 -4.35 27.76 -1.51
N LYS A 432 -4.94 28.55 -2.41
CA LYS A 432 -4.62 29.96 -2.60
C LYS A 432 -5.91 30.77 -2.56
N GLY A 433 -5.93 31.83 -1.75
CA GLY A 433 -7.06 32.76 -1.64
C GLY A 433 -8.03 32.44 -0.51
N LEU A 434 -7.71 31.48 0.36
CA LEU A 434 -8.56 31.07 1.48
C LEU A 434 -7.84 31.24 2.82
N ASP A 435 -8.54 31.82 3.80
CA ASP A 435 -8.20 31.73 5.22
C ASP A 435 -9.37 31.08 5.95
N TYR A 436 -9.11 30.14 6.87
CA TYR A 436 -10.18 29.46 7.61
C TYR A 436 -9.68 28.83 8.92
N THR A 437 -10.63 28.40 9.76
CA THR A 437 -10.38 27.67 10.99
C THR A 437 -10.84 26.22 10.85
N ILE A 438 -10.05 25.28 11.36
CA ILE A 438 -10.40 23.88 11.53
C ILE A 438 -10.42 23.56 13.04
N ASP A 439 -11.57 23.17 13.57
CA ASP A 439 -11.73 22.72 14.95
C ASP A 439 -11.88 21.20 15.02
N LEU A 440 -10.84 20.51 15.47
CA LEU A 440 -10.82 19.04 15.54
C LEU A 440 -11.63 18.47 16.69
N SER A 441 -12.14 19.30 17.61
CA SER A 441 -13.11 18.86 18.63
C SER A 441 -14.51 18.66 18.06
N GLN A 442 -14.77 19.20 16.86
CA GLN A 442 -16.05 19.09 16.16
C GLN A 442 -16.13 17.81 15.30
N ASN A 443 -17.37 17.43 14.97
CA ASN A 443 -17.63 16.22 14.19
C ASN A 443 -17.11 16.36 12.76
N PRO A 444 -16.32 15.39 12.26
CA PRO A 444 -15.91 15.37 10.87
C PRO A 444 -17.08 15.08 9.93
N GLN A 445 -16.97 15.55 8.70
CA GLN A 445 -17.83 15.10 7.60
C GLN A 445 -17.59 13.62 7.32
N LYS A 446 -18.66 12.87 7.08
CA LYS A 446 -18.59 11.44 6.74
C LYS A 446 -19.04 11.21 5.32
N LEU A 447 -18.27 10.39 4.60
CA LEU A 447 -18.59 9.96 3.25
C LEU A 447 -19.10 8.51 3.26
N SER A 448 -19.81 8.12 2.20
CA SER A 448 -20.08 6.71 1.91
C SER A 448 -18.77 5.94 1.74
N ASP A 449 -18.82 4.61 1.89
CA ASP A 449 -17.63 3.75 1.78
C ASP A 449 -16.91 3.95 0.43
N ASP A 450 -17.67 4.04 -0.66
CA ASP A 450 -17.15 4.34 -2.00
C ASP A 450 -16.76 5.82 -2.23
N ARG A 451 -16.88 6.66 -1.20
CA ARG A 451 -16.58 8.10 -1.17
C ARG A 451 -17.36 8.96 -2.16
N THR A 452 -18.41 8.44 -2.78
CA THR A 452 -19.17 9.17 -3.80
C THR A 452 -20.23 10.13 -3.22
N LYS A 453 -20.58 9.98 -1.93
CA LYS A 453 -21.65 10.75 -1.28
C LYS A 453 -21.26 11.20 0.11
N ILE A 454 -21.76 12.37 0.51
CA ILE A 454 -21.75 12.82 1.90
C ILE A 454 -22.94 12.16 2.61
N ILE A 455 -22.66 11.40 3.66
CA ILE A 455 -23.70 10.73 4.47
C ILE A 455 -24.00 11.49 5.77
N ASN A 456 -23.03 12.26 6.26
CA ASN A 456 -23.20 13.13 7.43
C ASN A 456 -22.37 14.40 7.21
N GLU A 457 -22.99 15.57 7.33
CA GLU A 457 -22.28 16.84 7.25
C GLU A 457 -21.35 17.05 8.47
N GLY A 458 -20.17 17.59 8.20
CA GLY A 458 -19.21 17.97 9.22
C GLY A 458 -19.47 19.38 9.76
N ASN A 459 -18.81 19.71 10.87
CA ASN A 459 -18.86 21.06 11.44
C ASN A 459 -17.49 21.53 11.97
N ARG A 460 -16.39 21.05 11.38
CA ARG A 460 -15.02 21.45 11.75
C ARG A 460 -14.62 22.81 11.20
N ILE A 461 -15.25 23.28 10.12
CA ILE A 461 -14.82 24.46 9.37
C ILE A 461 -15.62 25.70 9.78
N SER A 462 -14.88 26.76 10.10
CA SER A 462 -15.45 28.07 10.41
C SER A 462 -14.53 29.22 9.97
N ASN A 463 -15.02 30.46 10.09
CA ASN A 463 -14.26 31.69 9.82
C ASN A 463 -13.64 31.74 8.41
N ILE A 464 -14.33 31.19 7.40
CA ILE A 464 -13.85 31.18 6.01
C ILE A 464 -13.81 32.60 5.46
N LYS A 465 -12.67 32.98 4.90
CA LYS A 465 -12.47 34.22 4.16
C LYS A 465 -11.89 33.91 2.80
N VAL A 466 -12.46 34.55 1.78
CA VAL A 466 -11.94 34.55 0.41
C VAL A 466 -11.24 35.88 0.16
N ASN A 467 -9.93 35.86 -0.08
CA ASN A 467 -9.09 37.05 -0.24
C ASN A 467 -9.30 38.10 0.88
N GLY A 468 -9.43 37.63 2.12
CA GLY A 468 -9.59 38.46 3.32
C GLY A 468 -11.02 38.89 3.65
N ILE A 469 -12.00 38.61 2.78
CA ILE A 469 -13.42 38.94 2.97
C ILE A 469 -14.16 37.68 3.40
N SER A 470 -15.00 37.76 4.45
CA SER A 470 -15.82 36.64 4.90
C SER A 470 -16.64 36.04 3.76
N VAL A 471 -16.69 34.71 3.69
CA VAL A 471 -17.46 34.01 2.67
C VAL A 471 -18.96 34.35 2.79
N ASP A 472 -19.61 34.58 1.66
CA ASP A 472 -21.07 34.65 1.55
C ASP A 472 -21.55 33.32 0.99
N GLU A 473 -22.37 32.60 1.75
CA GLU A 473 -22.85 31.25 1.42
C GLU A 473 -23.58 31.19 0.07
N LYS A 474 -24.23 32.28 -0.35
CA LYS A 474 -25.02 32.33 -1.59
C LYS A 474 -24.25 32.91 -2.78
N LYS A 475 -23.11 33.58 -2.53
CA LYS A 475 -22.25 34.10 -3.59
C LYS A 475 -21.53 32.94 -4.29
N TYR A 476 -21.40 33.05 -5.62
CA TYR A 476 -20.53 32.19 -6.41
C TYR A 476 -19.13 32.79 -6.52
N TYR A 477 -18.12 31.93 -6.42
CA TYR A 477 -16.72 32.30 -6.48
C TYR A 477 -16.04 31.55 -7.62
N LYS A 478 -15.17 32.25 -8.35
CA LYS A 478 -14.36 31.65 -9.42
C LYS A 478 -13.26 30.80 -8.83
N ILE A 479 -13.18 29.55 -9.25
CA ILE A 479 -12.21 28.57 -8.74
C ILE A 479 -11.37 27.95 -9.84
N ALA A 480 -10.18 27.50 -9.48
CA ALA A 480 -9.38 26.60 -10.28
C ALA A 480 -8.96 25.38 -9.45
N VAL A 481 -9.12 24.20 -10.04
CA VAL A 481 -8.80 22.90 -9.44
C VAL A 481 -8.19 21.96 -10.48
N ASN A 482 -7.60 20.85 -10.04
CA ASN A 482 -7.26 19.78 -10.97
C ASN A 482 -8.51 18.95 -11.35
N ASP A 483 -8.47 18.33 -12.53
CA ASP A 483 -9.56 17.51 -13.07
C ASP A 483 -9.90 16.28 -12.21
N PHE A 484 -8.95 15.72 -11.46
CA PHE A 484 -9.18 14.59 -10.57
C PHE A 484 -10.15 14.94 -9.45
N ILE A 485 -9.88 15.99 -8.65
CA ILE A 485 -10.84 16.39 -7.59
C ILE A 485 -12.12 16.96 -8.17
N PHE A 486 -12.05 17.67 -9.31
CA PHE A 486 -13.25 18.17 -9.98
C PHE A 486 -14.19 17.02 -10.39
N GLY A 487 -13.64 15.88 -10.80
CA GLY A 487 -14.38 14.66 -11.13
C GLY A 487 -14.94 13.90 -9.91
N GLY A 488 -14.74 14.40 -8.69
CA GLY A 488 -15.16 13.75 -7.46
C GLY A 488 -14.09 12.87 -6.80
N GLY A 489 -12.85 12.88 -7.33
CA GLY A 489 -11.72 12.21 -6.70
C GLY A 489 -11.51 12.68 -5.27
N ASP A 490 -10.91 11.84 -4.42
CA ASP A 490 -10.77 12.06 -2.96
C ASP A 490 -12.10 12.32 -2.20
N GLY A 491 -13.24 12.10 -2.85
CA GLY A 491 -14.58 12.26 -2.28
C GLY A 491 -15.18 13.66 -2.43
N PHE A 492 -14.65 14.48 -3.34
CA PHE A 492 -15.13 15.84 -3.60
C PHE A 492 -16.39 15.90 -4.48
N SER A 493 -17.45 15.19 -4.07
CA SER A 493 -18.74 15.14 -4.78
C SER A 493 -19.42 16.52 -4.94
N GLN A 494 -19.01 17.52 -4.17
CA GLN A 494 -19.53 18.89 -4.20
C GLN A 494 -19.30 19.58 -5.55
N PHE A 495 -18.25 19.23 -6.31
CA PHE A 495 -18.01 19.85 -7.62
C PHE A 495 -19.09 19.53 -8.66
N ASN A 496 -19.98 18.57 -8.40
CA ASN A 496 -21.16 18.32 -9.23
C ASN A 496 -22.14 19.51 -9.29
N SER A 497 -22.12 20.41 -8.30
CA SER A 497 -22.97 21.63 -8.28
C SER A 497 -22.33 22.82 -9.00
N ALA A 498 -21.09 22.68 -9.49
CA ALA A 498 -20.33 23.78 -10.05
C ALA A 498 -20.98 24.34 -11.34
N LYS A 499 -20.84 25.64 -11.54
CA LYS A 499 -21.32 26.38 -12.71
C LYS A 499 -20.16 26.86 -13.57
N ASP A 500 -20.49 27.30 -14.79
CA ASP A 500 -19.55 27.92 -15.73
C ASP A 500 -18.23 27.13 -15.89
N VAL A 501 -18.39 25.81 -16.01
CA VAL A 501 -17.28 24.85 -16.04
C VAL A 501 -16.52 24.94 -17.35
N GLN A 502 -15.22 25.19 -17.25
CA GLN A 502 -14.29 25.17 -18.36
C GLN A 502 -13.16 24.16 -18.08
N LYS A 503 -13.18 23.04 -18.81
CA LYS A 503 -12.03 22.11 -18.87
C LYS A 503 -10.98 22.70 -19.81
N THR A 504 -9.86 23.16 -19.26
CA THR A 504 -8.87 23.91 -20.05
C THR A 504 -8.02 23.02 -20.95
N ASN A 505 -7.93 21.72 -20.62
CA ASN A 505 -6.96 20.76 -21.17
C ASN A 505 -5.49 21.18 -21.00
N VAL A 506 -5.22 22.19 -20.17
CA VAL A 506 -3.87 22.63 -19.84
C VAL A 506 -3.34 21.72 -18.74
N LEU A 507 -2.21 21.05 -19.00
CA LEU A 507 -1.55 20.21 -18.02
C LEU A 507 -1.08 21.04 -16.81
N LEU A 508 -1.36 20.53 -15.61
CA LEU A 508 -0.89 21.16 -14.39
C LEU A 508 0.64 21.10 -14.29
N LEU A 509 1.25 19.99 -14.69
CA LEU A 509 2.71 19.85 -14.73
C LEU A 509 3.37 20.94 -15.60
N SER A 510 2.83 21.23 -16.79
CA SER A 510 3.39 22.29 -17.65
C SER A 510 3.18 23.66 -17.05
N THR A 511 2.05 23.89 -16.37
CA THR A 511 1.77 25.14 -15.66
C THR A 511 2.79 25.39 -14.53
N ILE A 512 3.19 24.35 -13.79
CA ILE A 512 4.23 24.45 -12.75
C ILE A 512 5.60 24.77 -13.38
N ILE A 513 5.98 24.09 -14.46
CA ILE A 513 7.25 24.34 -15.17
C ILE A 513 7.31 25.77 -15.69
N GLU A 514 6.27 26.23 -16.38
CA GLU A 514 6.18 27.59 -16.93
C GLU A 514 6.28 28.65 -15.83
N TYR A 515 5.59 28.44 -14.69
CA TYR A 515 5.68 29.34 -13.54
C TYR A 515 7.11 29.44 -13.02
N ILE A 516 7.82 28.31 -12.92
CA ILE A 516 9.19 28.28 -12.42
C ILE A 516 10.14 28.99 -13.37
N GLU A 517 10.03 28.72 -14.67
CA GLU A 517 10.87 29.35 -15.71
C GLU A 517 10.67 30.88 -15.73
N GLN A 518 9.43 31.36 -15.53
CA GLN A 518 9.11 32.79 -15.58
C GLN A 518 9.45 33.56 -14.30
N ASN A 519 9.53 32.89 -13.16
CA ASN A 519 9.70 33.54 -11.84
C ASN A 519 11.04 33.20 -11.17
N SER A 520 11.98 32.61 -11.91
CA SER A 520 13.31 32.27 -11.39
C SER A 520 14.20 33.51 -11.19
N PRO A 521 14.85 33.70 -10.02
CA PRO A 521 14.80 32.84 -8.84
C PRO A 521 13.51 33.02 -8.01
N ILE A 522 12.92 31.92 -7.57
CA ILE A 522 11.60 31.91 -6.92
C ILE A 522 11.78 31.92 -5.39
N SER A 523 10.93 32.70 -4.72
CA SER A 523 10.77 32.66 -3.27
C SER A 523 9.32 32.33 -2.93
N LEU A 524 9.09 31.14 -2.37
CA LEU A 524 7.76 30.67 -2.02
C LEU A 524 7.50 30.90 -0.54
N THR A 525 6.30 31.38 -0.23
CA THR A 525 5.83 31.56 1.15
C THR A 525 4.39 31.11 1.24
N VAL A 526 4.03 30.45 2.35
CA VAL A 526 2.65 30.10 2.65
C VAL A 526 1.90 31.39 3.02
N LYS A 527 1.03 31.87 2.11
CA LYS A 527 0.30 33.14 2.26
C LYS A 527 -1.07 32.97 2.93
N ASP A 528 -1.76 31.89 2.61
CA ASP A 528 -3.05 31.52 3.16
C ASP A 528 -2.89 31.03 4.61
N LYS A 529 -3.94 31.16 5.43
CA LYS A 529 -3.90 30.82 6.86
C LYS A 529 -4.95 29.80 7.25
N ILE A 530 -4.49 28.65 7.76
CA ILE A 530 -5.33 27.68 8.46
C ILE A 530 -5.06 27.79 9.96
N ASN A 531 -6.09 28.17 10.72
CA ASN A 531 -6.05 28.13 12.17
C ASN A 531 -6.55 26.76 12.66
N LEU A 532 -5.63 25.91 13.13
CA LEU A 532 -5.96 24.55 13.56
C LEU A 532 -6.09 24.49 15.09
N LEU A 533 -7.30 24.21 15.57
CA LEU A 533 -7.61 24.09 17.00
C LEU A 533 -7.51 22.62 17.46
N ASP A 534 -7.06 22.44 18.71
CA ASP A 534 -6.97 21.15 19.43
C ASP A 534 -6.11 20.03 18.80
N TYR A 535 -5.31 20.32 17.76
CA TYR A 535 -4.40 19.35 17.11
C TYR A 535 -3.48 18.60 18.08
N ASN A 536 -2.82 19.33 18.98
CA ASN A 536 -1.84 18.74 19.90
C ASN A 536 -2.47 17.94 21.06
N LYS A 537 -3.78 18.12 21.32
CA LYS A 537 -4.50 17.33 22.33
C LYS A 537 -4.92 15.96 21.79
N ILE A 538 -5.21 15.88 20.49
CA ILE A 538 -5.75 14.67 19.84
C ILE A 538 -4.62 13.76 19.31
N ARG A 539 -3.43 14.30 19.04
CA ARG A 539 -2.26 13.53 18.57
C ARG A 539 -1.53 12.75 19.67
N LYS A 540 -1.79 13.03 20.96
CA LYS A 540 -1.25 12.27 22.11
C LYS A 540 -2.18 11.12 22.44
#